data_AF-A0A914YRM9-F1
#
_entry.id   AF-A0A914YRM9-F1
#
_cell.length_a   1.000
_cell.length_b   1.000
_cell.length_c   1.000
_cell.angle_alpha   90.00
_cell.angle_beta   90.00
_cell.angle_gamma   90.00
#
_symmetry.space_group_name_H-M   'P 1'
#
loop_
_entity.id
_entity.type
_entity.pdbx_description
1 polymer ?
#
loop_
_entity_poly.entity_id
_entity_poly.type
_entity_poly.pdbx_seq_one_letter_code
_entity_poly.pdbx_strand_id
1 'polypeptide(L)'
;MKGGDKTYEDAEILCFGLCLRSTDNHCRAYTFESFVGHDIQDGEILVVMKNCEKTFLLKDLEIIGGQSVSINELPKEIKEMALDLNKFRANERKMLIDKQIEKLNLNNKITASFGVTIKEEMLEGAFSVMTPPKILLGNDQILIPDRSNNFKIDCRNVFKRGNFKKIILLATSEDKALVWKDFVKIAKNSSNKFGKQLYDMLLFERFNTSSNILSEWIKVVEKFKGMEALVVCIDGNPNSHGYLKFAETCTGVITQHLKLETICGVRFQTMQNISFKMNVKADGLNNAVIFGEKM
;
A
#
# COMPACT_ATOMS: atom_id res chain seq x y z
N MET A 1 27.99 42.79 14.38
CA MET A 1 28.89 41.63 14.25
C MET A 1 28.02 40.38 14.37
N LYS A 2 27.46 39.89 13.25
CA LYS A 2 27.96 38.74 12.49
C LYS A 2 28.49 37.59 13.38
N GLY A 3 27.57 36.73 13.80
CA GLY A 3 27.81 35.33 14.14
C GLY A 3 26.63 34.56 13.58
N GLY A 4 26.73 34.17 12.30
CA GLY A 4 25.66 33.43 11.63
C GLY A 4 25.69 31.99 12.08
N ASP A 5 24.61 31.53 12.69
CA ASP A 5 24.30 30.11 12.86
C ASP A 5 24.24 29.48 11.47
N LYS A 6 25.24 28.65 11.17
CA LYS A 6 25.15 27.72 10.04
C LYS A 6 24.46 26.48 10.56
N THR A 7 23.20 26.34 10.20
CA THR A 7 22.45 25.09 10.32
C THR A 7 23.16 24.01 9.50
N TYR A 8 23.54 22.91 10.15
CA TYR A 8 24.05 21.70 9.52
C TYR A 8 22.87 20.90 8.96
N GLU A 9 22.18 21.48 8.00
CA GLU A 9 21.20 20.76 7.18
C GLU A 9 21.98 20.20 5.99
N ASP A 10 21.88 18.89 5.75
CA ASP A 10 22.45 18.14 4.62
C ASP A 10 23.90 17.62 4.71
N ALA A 11 24.31 17.08 5.85
CA ALA A 11 25.46 16.18 5.91
C ALA A 11 25.04 14.73 5.57
N GLU A 12 25.13 14.35 4.29
CA GLU A 12 25.02 12.94 3.89
C GLU A 12 26.33 12.20 4.23
N ILE A 13 26.23 11.03 4.87
CA ILE A 13 27.37 10.16 5.12
C ILE A 13 27.67 9.39 3.83
N LEU A 14 28.83 9.68 3.22
CA LEU A 14 29.32 8.98 2.04
C LEU A 14 30.48 8.08 2.45
N CYS A 15 30.22 6.77 2.40
CA CYS A 15 31.16 5.65 2.50
C CYS A 15 31.57 5.19 3.91
N PHE A 16 31.47 3.87 4.11
CA PHE A 16 32.14 3.11 5.17
C PHE A 16 33.49 2.63 4.62
N GLY A 17 34.60 3.13 5.17
CA GLY A 17 35.94 2.59 4.90
C GLY A 17 36.43 1.78 6.09
N LEU A 18 36.72 0.49 5.89
CA LEU A 18 37.49 -0.31 6.83
C LEU A 18 38.96 0.08 6.69
N CYS A 19 39.60 0.55 7.75
CA CYS A 19 41.05 0.68 7.78
C CYS A 19 41.66 -0.73 7.87
N LEU A 20 41.91 -1.34 6.72
CA LEU A 20 42.74 -2.52 6.61
C LEU A 20 44.19 -2.03 6.46
N ARG A 21 45.09 -2.50 7.34
CA ARG A 21 46.54 -2.39 7.11
C ARG A 21 46.87 -3.14 5.82
N SER A 22 46.86 -2.41 4.72
CA SER A 22 47.43 -2.84 3.46
C SER A 22 48.86 -2.32 3.42
N THR A 23 49.79 -3.23 3.18
CA THR A 23 51.22 -2.96 2.97
C THR A 23 51.53 -2.24 1.66
N ASP A 24 50.52 -1.80 0.90
CA ASP A 24 50.70 -1.13 -0.39
C ASP A 24 50.19 0.31 -0.39
N ASN A 25 51.12 1.19 -0.74
CA ASN A 25 51.03 2.64 -0.79
C ASN A 25 49.89 3.17 -1.66
N HIS A 26 48.65 3.31 -1.15
CA HIS A 26 47.70 4.38 -1.52
C HIS A 26 46.39 4.29 -0.70
N CYS A 27 46.48 4.18 0.63
CA CYS A 27 45.33 4.45 1.49
C CYS A 27 45.31 5.94 1.86
N ARG A 28 44.20 6.64 1.59
CA ARG A 28 43.94 8.05 1.97
C ARG A 28 43.79 8.24 3.49
N ALA A 29 44.54 7.48 4.30
CA ALA A 29 44.58 7.57 5.75
C ALA A 29 45.57 8.64 6.26
N TYR A 30 46.40 9.21 5.38
CA TYR A 30 47.52 10.09 5.75
C TYR A 30 47.18 11.53 6.19
N THR A 31 45.92 11.87 6.45
CA THR A 31 45.56 13.22 6.94
C THR A 31 44.90 13.22 8.33
N PHE A 32 45.07 12.16 9.13
CA PHE A 32 44.45 12.08 10.45
C PHE A 32 45.36 12.32 11.66
N GLU A 33 46.68 12.33 11.49
CA GLU A 33 47.61 12.41 12.63
C GLU A 33 47.60 13.77 13.37
N SER A 34 46.78 14.75 12.98
CA SER A 34 46.93 16.13 13.47
C SER A 34 45.70 16.83 14.04
N PHE A 35 44.53 16.18 14.17
CA PHE A 35 43.33 16.88 14.70
C PHE A 35 42.67 16.29 15.94
N VAL A 36 42.92 15.02 16.26
CA VAL A 36 42.47 14.42 17.52
C VAL A 36 43.62 13.53 17.98
N GLY A 37 44.18 13.77 19.16
CA GLY A 37 45.38 13.10 19.68
C GLY A 37 45.20 11.62 20.03
N HIS A 38 44.64 10.83 19.12
CA HIS A 38 44.38 9.40 19.24
C HIS A 38 44.99 8.66 18.05
N ASP A 39 45.83 7.67 18.35
CA ASP A 39 46.33 6.72 17.35
C ASP A 39 45.18 5.86 16.84
N ILE A 40 44.97 5.83 15.52
CA ILE A 40 43.94 5.01 14.87
C ILE A 40 44.38 3.54 14.90
N GLN A 41 43.54 2.68 15.45
CA GLN A 41 43.81 1.24 15.54
C GLN A 41 43.32 0.49 14.29
N ASP A 42 43.93 -0.67 14.02
CA ASP A 42 43.50 -1.55 12.91
C ASP A 42 42.04 -1.99 13.10
N GLY A 43 41.24 -1.85 12.04
CA GLY A 43 39.82 -2.21 12.06
C GLY A 43 38.87 -1.08 12.48
N GLU A 44 39.38 0.11 12.82
CA GLU A 44 38.52 1.27 13.08
C GLU A 44 37.86 1.79 11.79
N ILE A 45 36.57 2.15 11.90
CA ILE A 45 35.77 2.67 10.80
C ILE A 45 35.84 4.20 10.78
N LEU A 46 36.26 4.74 9.64
CA LEU A 46 36.30 6.18 9.39
C LEU A 46 35.04 6.63 8.64
N VAL A 47 34.49 7.76 9.06
CA VAL A 47 33.29 8.39 8.49
C VAL A 47 33.65 9.75 7.93
N VAL A 48 33.47 9.93 6.62
CA VAL A 48 33.68 11.20 5.92
C VAL A 48 32.33 11.87 5.70
N MET A 49 32.16 13.12 6.16
CA MET A 49 30.93 13.86 5.92
C MET A 49 30.97 14.48 4.52
N LYS A 50 29.91 14.27 3.72
CA LYS A 50 29.74 15.00 2.45
C LYS A 50 29.69 16.49 2.76
N ASN A 51 30.48 17.29 2.05
CA ASN A 51 30.59 18.76 2.18
C ASN A 51 31.41 19.28 3.39
N CYS A 52 32.10 18.41 4.12
CA CYS A 52 33.09 18.81 5.09
C CYS A 52 34.39 18.03 4.83
N GLU A 53 35.53 18.70 4.66
CA GLU A 53 36.86 18.04 4.58
C GLU A 53 37.29 17.40 5.92
N LYS A 54 36.33 17.21 6.84
CA LYS A 54 36.52 16.60 8.14
C LYS A 54 36.08 15.16 8.10
N THR A 55 36.87 14.32 8.75
CA THR A 55 36.60 12.91 8.92
C THR A 55 36.56 12.61 10.41
N PHE A 56 35.75 11.65 10.82
CA PHE A 56 35.57 11.25 12.21
C PHE A 56 35.73 9.75 12.35
N LEU A 57 36.13 9.27 13.54
CA LEU A 57 36.00 7.87 13.88
C LEU A 57 34.55 7.57 14.23
N LEU A 58 33.99 6.48 13.72
CA LEU A 58 32.59 6.10 13.99
C LEU A 58 32.30 5.99 15.50
N LYS A 59 33.27 5.55 16.30
CA LYS A 59 33.17 5.43 17.76
C LYS A 59 33.01 6.78 18.47
N ASP A 60 33.44 7.87 17.86
CA ASP A 60 33.38 9.22 18.41
C ASP A 60 32.11 9.97 17.97
N LEU A 61 31.24 9.31 17.17
CA LEU A 61 29.98 9.87 16.70
C LEU A 61 28.80 9.33 17.52
N GLU A 62 27.90 10.24 17.89
CA GLU A 62 26.62 9.90 18.51
C GLU A 62 25.47 10.26 17.57
N ILE A 63 24.46 9.38 17.50
CA ILE A 63 23.23 9.68 16.77
C ILE A 63 22.43 10.67 17.61
N ILE A 64 22.32 11.91 17.12
CA ILE A 64 21.53 12.95 17.78
C ILE A 64 20.05 12.53 17.75
N GLY A 65 19.43 12.46 18.93
CA GLY A 65 18.01 12.14 19.07
C GLY A 65 17.09 13.20 18.46
N GLY A 66 15.85 12.81 18.15
CA GLY A 66 14.82 13.72 17.61
C GLY A 66 14.78 13.83 16.08
N GLN A 67 15.62 13.09 15.36
CA GLN A 67 15.56 12.99 13.90
C GLN A 67 14.35 12.14 13.47
N SER A 68 13.43 12.72 12.71
CA SER A 68 12.26 12.02 12.21
C SER A 68 12.61 11.13 11.01
N VAL A 69 12.16 9.88 11.03
CA VAL A 69 12.27 8.96 9.89
C VAL A 69 10.88 8.67 9.34
N SER A 70 10.72 8.68 8.02
CA SER A 70 9.45 8.36 7.40
C SER A 70 9.11 6.88 7.58
N ILE A 71 7.86 6.57 7.96
CA ILE A 71 7.39 5.18 8.07
C ILE A 71 7.50 4.40 6.74
N ASN A 72 7.62 5.08 5.60
CA ASN A 72 7.78 4.46 4.29
C ASN A 72 9.22 4.06 3.98
N GLU A 73 10.19 4.64 4.70
CA GLU A 73 11.61 4.32 4.58
C GLU A 73 12.01 3.17 5.52
N LEU A 74 11.13 2.81 6.46
CA LEU A 74 11.38 1.72 7.40
C LEU A 74 11.31 0.35 6.70
N PRO A 75 12.19 -0.59 7.09
CA PRO A 75 12.07 -2.00 6.75
C PRO A 75 10.69 -2.55 7.12
N LYS A 76 10.20 -3.53 6.34
CA LYS A 76 8.85 -4.07 6.48
C LYS A 76 8.56 -4.58 7.90
N GLU A 77 9.52 -5.27 8.50
CA GLU A 77 9.41 -5.87 9.84
C GLU A 77 9.28 -4.78 10.92
N ILE A 78 10.08 -3.72 10.81
CA ILE A 78 10.03 -2.58 11.74
C ILE A 78 8.72 -1.81 11.55
N LYS A 79 8.27 -1.64 10.31
CA LYS A 79 6.99 -0.99 10.00
C LYS A 79 5.82 -1.76 10.59
N GLU A 80 5.79 -3.09 10.45
CA GLU A 80 4.75 -3.94 11.03
C GLU A 80 4.75 -3.85 12.55
N MET A 81 5.92 -3.92 13.19
CA MET A 81 6.09 -3.73 14.63
C MET A 81 5.59 -2.35 15.09
N ALA A 82 6.00 -1.28 14.41
CA ALA A 82 5.60 0.08 14.73
C ALA A 82 4.09 0.27 14.60
N LEU A 83 3.47 -0.30 13.55
CA LEU A 83 2.02 -0.27 13.37
C LEU A 83 1.30 -1.01 14.50
N ASP A 84 1.80 -2.19 14.89
CA ASP A 84 1.20 -2.98 15.97
C ASP A 84 1.28 -2.28 17.32
N LEU A 85 2.42 -1.65 17.64
CA LEU A 85 2.60 -0.86 18.85
C LEU A 85 1.67 0.37 18.91
N ASN A 86 1.21 0.86 17.76
CA ASN A 86 0.33 2.03 17.65
C ASN A 86 -1.16 1.67 17.46
N LYS A 87 -1.52 0.38 17.50
CA LYS A 87 -2.92 -0.09 17.45
C LYS A 87 -3.57 0.03 18.83
N PHE A 88 -4.23 1.16 19.07
CA PHE A 88 -5.04 1.39 20.27
C PHE A 88 -6.53 1.32 19.95
N ARG A 89 -7.32 0.69 20.81
CA ARG A 89 -8.79 0.81 20.79
C ARG A 89 -9.17 2.26 21.12
N ALA A 90 -10.38 2.68 20.71
CA ALA A 90 -10.84 4.05 20.93
C ALA A 90 -10.78 4.47 22.42
N ASN A 91 -11.21 3.59 23.33
CA ASN A 91 -11.20 3.87 24.76
C ASN A 91 -9.77 3.96 25.33
N GLU A 92 -8.87 3.08 24.90
CA GLU A 92 -7.46 3.10 25.30
C GLU A 92 -6.77 4.38 24.80
N ARG A 93 -7.05 4.77 23.55
CA ARG A 93 -6.56 6.01 22.97
C ARG A 93 -7.05 7.23 23.76
N LYS A 94 -8.33 7.27 24.15
CA LYS A 94 -8.87 8.32 25.02
C LYS A 94 -8.09 8.38 26.33
N MET A 95 -7.90 7.25 27.01
CA MET A 95 -7.14 7.20 28.27
C MET A 95 -5.69 7.69 28.12
N LEU A 96 -5.02 7.37 27.00
CA LEU A 96 -3.67 7.84 26.72
C LEU A 96 -3.62 9.36 26.50
N ILE A 97 -4.61 9.90 25.79
CA ILE A 97 -4.74 11.36 25.59
C ILE A 97 -4.97 12.04 26.93
N ASP A 98 -5.91 11.56 27.74
CA ASP A 98 -6.24 12.12 29.05
C ASP A 98 -4.99 12.15 29.95
N LYS A 99 -4.26 11.02 30.04
CA LYS A 99 -2.99 10.93 30.78
C LYS A 99 -1.90 11.87 30.26
N GLN A 100 -1.87 12.14 28.95
CA GLN A 100 -0.89 13.03 28.37
C GLN A 100 -1.24 14.50 28.65
N ILE A 101 -2.52 14.86 28.62
CA ILE A 101 -3.00 16.20 28.99
C ILE A 101 -2.64 16.51 30.45
N GLU A 102 -2.88 15.57 31.37
CA GLU A 102 -2.50 15.70 32.79
C GLU A 102 -1.00 16.01 32.97
N LYS A 103 -0.13 15.42 32.14
CA LYS A 103 1.32 15.63 32.20
C LYS A 103 1.79 16.95 31.61
N LEU A 104 1.06 17.49 30.63
CA LEU A 104 1.53 18.63 29.83
C LEU A 104 1.43 19.98 30.56
N ASN A 105 0.74 20.05 31.71
CA ASN A 105 0.51 21.29 32.47
C ASN A 105 0.17 22.48 31.54
N LEU A 106 -0.94 22.31 30.80
CA LEU A 106 -1.33 23.20 29.70
C LEU A 106 -1.61 24.64 30.17
N ASN A 107 -2.00 24.81 31.43
CA ASN A 107 -2.21 26.10 32.07
C ASN A 107 -0.94 26.57 32.80
N ASN A 108 0.06 27.01 32.02
CA ASN A 108 1.36 27.45 32.53
C ASN A 108 1.56 28.98 32.34
N LYS A 109 2.74 29.47 32.74
CA LYS A 109 3.07 30.91 32.67
C LYS A 109 2.98 31.49 31.25
N ILE A 110 3.27 30.69 30.23
CA ILE A 110 3.22 31.12 28.84
C ILE A 110 1.77 31.31 28.43
N THR A 111 0.91 30.30 28.63
CA THR A 111 -0.52 30.42 28.29
C THR A 111 -1.22 31.52 29.08
N ALA A 112 -0.84 31.71 30.35
CA ALA A 112 -1.29 32.83 31.17
C ALA A 112 -0.87 34.21 30.61
N SER A 113 0.36 34.35 30.07
CA SER A 113 0.81 35.63 29.47
C SER A 113 0.04 36.02 28.21
N PHE A 114 -0.57 35.05 27.53
CA PHE A 114 -1.45 35.28 26.38
C PHE A 114 -2.93 35.40 26.79
N GLY A 115 -3.26 35.35 28.08
CA GLY A 115 -4.65 35.36 28.56
C GLY A 115 -5.46 34.14 28.12
N VAL A 116 -4.79 33.02 27.82
CA VAL A 116 -5.41 31.78 27.34
C VAL A 116 -5.54 30.80 28.50
N THR A 117 -6.72 30.20 28.64
CA THR A 117 -6.97 29.08 29.55
C THR A 117 -7.41 27.88 28.74
N ILE A 118 -6.76 26.74 28.95
CA ILE A 118 -7.01 25.50 28.22
C ILE A 118 -7.79 24.56 29.14
N LYS A 119 -8.95 24.09 28.68
CA LYS A 119 -9.69 23.03 29.37
C LYS A 119 -8.97 21.70 29.17
N GLU A 120 -8.81 20.95 30.26
CA GLU A 120 -8.14 19.65 30.26
C GLU A 120 -9.08 18.50 29.87
N GLU A 121 -10.38 18.77 29.83
CA GLU A 121 -11.41 17.82 29.42
C GLU A 121 -11.67 17.89 27.90
N MET A 122 -11.94 16.73 27.30
CA MET A 122 -12.39 16.65 25.92
C MET A 122 -13.73 17.38 25.74
N LEU A 123 -13.88 18.10 24.64
CA LEU A 123 -15.13 18.77 24.30
C LEU A 123 -16.24 17.74 24.06
N GLU A 124 -17.35 17.89 24.78
CA GLU A 124 -18.56 17.11 24.54
C GLU A 124 -19.32 17.67 23.32
N GLY A 125 -19.72 16.78 22.41
CA GLY A 125 -20.52 17.12 21.25
C GLY A 125 -21.81 16.31 21.21
N ALA A 126 -22.89 16.95 20.78
CA ALA A 126 -24.15 16.27 20.49
C ALA A 126 -24.10 15.69 19.07
N PHE A 127 -24.25 14.38 18.94
CA PHE A 127 -24.20 13.69 17.65
C PHE A 127 -25.41 12.78 17.46
N SER A 128 -25.95 12.73 16.25
CA SER A 128 -27.00 11.81 15.86
C SER A 128 -26.42 10.66 15.03
N VAL A 129 -26.79 9.42 15.36
CA VAL A 129 -26.43 8.24 14.56
C VAL A 129 -27.44 8.07 13.43
N MET A 130 -27.00 8.26 12.19
CA MET A 130 -27.85 8.04 11.02
C MET A 130 -28.19 6.56 10.83
N THR A 131 -29.43 6.29 10.44
CA THR A 131 -29.85 4.96 10.01
C THR A 131 -29.22 4.66 8.65
N PRO A 132 -28.64 3.46 8.44
CA PRO A 132 -28.07 3.11 7.14
C PRO A 132 -29.15 3.12 6.05
N PRO A 133 -28.83 3.57 4.82
CA PRO A 133 -29.80 3.59 3.74
C PRO A 133 -30.13 2.16 3.28
N LYS A 134 -31.33 1.98 2.74
CA LYS A 134 -31.73 0.71 2.14
C LYS A 134 -31.00 0.52 0.82
N ILE A 135 -30.63 -0.72 0.50
CA ILE A 135 -29.89 -1.05 -0.72
C ILE A 135 -30.80 -1.87 -1.63
N LEU A 136 -31.03 -1.40 -2.85
CA LEU A 136 -31.72 -2.12 -3.91
C LEU A 136 -30.73 -3.00 -4.67
N LEU A 137 -31.06 -4.27 -4.76
CA LEU A 137 -30.32 -5.31 -5.48
C LEU A 137 -31.13 -5.74 -6.72
N GLY A 138 -30.57 -6.66 -7.50
CA GLY A 138 -31.30 -7.27 -8.62
C GLY A 138 -32.55 -8.01 -8.16
N ASN A 139 -33.52 -8.17 -9.06
CA ASN A 139 -34.83 -8.78 -8.80
C ASN A 139 -35.62 -8.06 -7.68
N ASP A 140 -35.49 -6.73 -7.61
CA ASP A 140 -36.16 -5.86 -6.63
C ASP A 140 -35.94 -6.26 -5.15
N GLN A 141 -34.84 -6.98 -4.88
CA GLN A 141 -34.49 -7.35 -3.52
C GLN A 141 -33.98 -6.14 -2.74
N ILE A 142 -34.60 -5.85 -1.60
CA ILE A 142 -34.17 -4.78 -0.70
C ILE A 142 -33.35 -5.38 0.44
N LEU A 143 -32.11 -4.92 0.59
CA LEU A 143 -31.24 -5.21 1.72
C LEU A 143 -31.22 -4.02 2.68
N ILE A 144 -31.41 -4.29 3.98
CA ILE A 144 -31.29 -3.29 5.04
C ILE A 144 -29.98 -3.59 5.77
N PRO A 145 -28.93 -2.77 5.59
CA PRO A 145 -27.67 -2.96 6.29
C PRO A 145 -27.87 -2.93 7.81
N ASP A 146 -27.23 -3.84 8.51
CA ASP A 146 -27.14 -3.76 9.96
C ASP A 146 -26.04 -2.75 10.35
N ARG A 147 -26.10 -2.24 11.59
CA ARG A 147 -25.10 -1.29 12.11
C ARG A 147 -23.73 -1.93 12.35
N SER A 148 -23.59 -3.24 12.16
CA SER A 148 -22.35 -3.97 12.43
C SER A 148 -21.34 -3.91 11.28
N ASN A 149 -21.68 -3.27 10.14
CA ASN A 149 -20.89 -3.24 8.90
C ASN A 149 -20.59 -4.64 8.32
N ASN A 150 -21.30 -5.69 8.77
CA ASN A 150 -21.05 -7.07 8.33
C ASN A 150 -22.04 -7.59 7.30
N PHE A 151 -22.87 -6.72 6.71
CA PHE A 151 -23.76 -7.13 5.64
C PHE A 151 -22.97 -7.59 4.42
N LYS A 152 -23.41 -8.69 3.81
CA LYS A 152 -22.79 -9.25 2.61
C LYS A 152 -23.81 -9.24 1.47
N ILE A 153 -23.42 -8.63 0.36
CA ILE A 153 -24.20 -8.70 -0.87
C ILE A 153 -23.77 -9.95 -1.62
N ASP A 154 -24.74 -10.74 -2.03
CA ASP A 154 -24.49 -11.81 -2.99
C ASP A 154 -24.38 -11.23 -4.39
N CYS A 155 -23.21 -11.40 -4.99
CA CYS A 155 -22.90 -11.14 -6.40
C CYS A 155 -23.91 -11.66 -7.43
N ARG A 156 -24.78 -12.62 -7.09
CA ARG A 156 -25.89 -13.06 -7.96
C ARG A 156 -26.95 -12.00 -8.16
N ASN A 157 -27.15 -11.20 -7.13
CA ASN A 157 -28.24 -10.26 -7.01
C ASN A 157 -27.73 -8.85 -7.33
N VAL A 158 -26.78 -8.72 -8.26
CA VAL A 158 -26.38 -7.40 -8.75
C VAL A 158 -27.56 -6.71 -9.42
N PHE A 159 -27.69 -5.40 -9.19
CA PHE A 159 -28.78 -4.59 -9.74
C PHE A 159 -28.82 -4.60 -11.27
N LYS A 160 -27.67 -4.43 -11.92
CA LYS A 160 -27.48 -4.51 -13.36
C LYS A 160 -26.21 -5.31 -13.67
N ARG A 161 -26.32 -6.31 -14.52
CA ARG A 161 -25.15 -7.07 -15.00
C ARG A 161 -24.38 -6.27 -16.04
N GLY A 162 -23.06 -6.34 -15.96
CA GLY A 162 -22.17 -5.74 -16.93
C GLY A 162 -22.24 -6.44 -18.29
N ASN A 163 -21.91 -5.71 -19.35
CA ASN A 163 -21.95 -6.17 -20.72
C ASN A 163 -20.57 -6.70 -21.14
N PHE A 164 -20.37 -8.01 -21.01
CA PHE A 164 -19.24 -8.71 -21.61
C PHE A 164 -19.69 -10.09 -22.08
N LYS A 165 -19.20 -10.51 -23.26
CA LYS A 165 -19.49 -11.81 -23.87
C LYS A 165 -18.36 -12.81 -23.68
N LYS A 166 -17.17 -12.39 -23.23
CA LYS A 166 -16.03 -13.29 -22.99
C LYS A 166 -15.23 -12.86 -21.78
N ILE A 167 -14.60 -13.83 -21.12
CA ILE A 167 -13.57 -13.58 -20.12
C ILE A 167 -12.29 -14.21 -20.65
N ILE A 168 -11.21 -13.43 -20.74
CA ILE A 168 -9.93 -13.90 -21.27
C ILE A 168 -8.94 -13.93 -20.13
N LEU A 169 -8.46 -15.12 -19.79
CA LEU A 169 -7.42 -15.31 -18.79
C LEU A 169 -6.06 -15.21 -19.45
N LEU A 170 -5.31 -14.19 -19.05
CA LEU A 170 -3.90 -14.01 -19.39
C LEU A 170 -3.06 -14.36 -18.18
N ALA A 171 -2.04 -15.19 -18.39
CA ALA A 171 -1.03 -15.48 -17.38
C ALA A 171 0.36 -15.48 -18.03
N THR A 172 1.37 -15.12 -17.25
CA THR A 172 2.75 -15.27 -17.71
C THR A 172 3.11 -16.76 -17.82
N SER A 173 4.09 -17.11 -18.65
CA SER A 173 4.57 -18.48 -18.78
C SER A 173 5.30 -19.00 -17.53
N GLU A 174 5.81 -18.10 -16.70
CA GLU A 174 6.50 -18.40 -15.43
C GLU A 174 5.50 -18.75 -14.31
N ASP A 175 4.27 -18.23 -14.40
CA ASP A 175 3.18 -18.59 -13.51
C ASP A 175 2.74 -20.03 -13.77
N LYS A 176 3.15 -20.95 -12.88
CA LYS A 176 2.92 -22.40 -12.98
C LYS A 176 1.54 -22.75 -13.56
N ALA A 177 1.52 -23.67 -14.52
CA ALA A 177 0.34 -24.21 -15.18
C ALA A 177 -0.76 -24.81 -14.27
N LEU A 178 -0.55 -24.90 -12.96
CA LEU A 178 -1.52 -25.37 -11.97
C LEU A 178 -2.43 -24.23 -11.47
N VAL A 179 -1.95 -22.99 -11.42
CA VAL A 179 -2.67 -21.87 -10.79
C VAL A 179 -3.93 -21.47 -11.57
N TRP A 180 -3.89 -21.51 -12.90
CA TRP A 180 -5.08 -21.23 -13.72
C TRP A 180 -6.12 -22.35 -13.63
N LYS A 181 -5.72 -23.61 -13.46
CA LYS A 181 -6.66 -24.74 -13.30
C LYS A 181 -7.44 -24.58 -12.00
N ASP A 182 -6.77 -24.18 -10.94
CA ASP A 182 -7.40 -23.91 -9.65
C ASP A 182 -8.28 -22.68 -9.71
N PHE A 183 -7.83 -21.60 -10.36
CA PHE A 183 -8.67 -20.42 -10.60
C PHE A 183 -9.92 -20.79 -11.38
N VAL A 184 -9.79 -21.47 -12.53
CA VAL A 184 -10.93 -21.88 -13.37
C VAL A 184 -11.84 -22.86 -12.62
N LYS A 185 -11.29 -23.81 -11.85
CA LYS A 185 -12.08 -24.74 -11.03
C LYS A 185 -12.89 -23.99 -9.97
N ILE A 186 -12.26 -23.07 -9.24
CA ILE A 186 -12.93 -22.29 -8.20
C ILE A 186 -13.93 -21.32 -8.81
N ALA A 187 -13.58 -20.71 -9.94
CA ALA A 187 -14.43 -19.80 -10.66
C ALA A 187 -15.61 -20.55 -11.30
N LYS A 188 -15.45 -21.79 -11.79
CA LYS A 188 -16.54 -22.69 -12.22
C LYS A 188 -17.41 -23.18 -11.06
N ASN A 189 -16.82 -23.52 -9.91
CA ASN A 189 -17.59 -23.86 -8.71
C ASN A 189 -18.36 -22.63 -8.18
N SER A 190 -17.80 -21.45 -8.40
CA SER A 190 -18.45 -20.18 -8.14
C SER A 190 -19.51 -19.88 -9.23
N SER A 191 -19.29 -20.19 -10.50
CA SER A 191 -20.21 -20.01 -11.66
C SER A 191 -21.65 -20.42 -11.38
N ASN A 192 -21.84 -21.63 -10.83
CA ASN A 192 -23.16 -22.14 -10.48
C ASN A 192 -23.89 -21.25 -9.46
N LYS A 193 -23.12 -20.48 -8.68
CA LYS A 193 -23.55 -19.45 -7.73
C LYS A 193 -23.37 -18.01 -8.25
N PHE A 194 -23.01 -17.75 -9.51
CA PHE A 194 -22.89 -16.38 -10.06
C PHE A 194 -23.71 -16.22 -11.37
N GLY A 195 -24.37 -17.30 -11.82
CA GLY A 195 -25.06 -17.40 -13.10
C GLY A 195 -24.18 -18.16 -14.09
N LYS A 196 -24.67 -19.32 -14.54
CA LYS A 196 -23.96 -20.34 -15.34
C LYS A 196 -23.15 -19.80 -16.54
N GLN A 197 -23.53 -18.66 -17.12
CA GLN A 197 -22.97 -18.14 -18.38
C GLN A 197 -21.53 -17.58 -18.28
N LEU A 198 -21.03 -17.15 -17.12
CA LEU A 198 -19.75 -16.42 -17.05
C LEU A 198 -18.53 -17.23 -17.52
N TYR A 199 -18.59 -18.57 -17.46
CA TYR A 199 -17.40 -19.42 -17.49
C TYR A 199 -17.32 -20.40 -18.67
N ASP A 200 -18.39 -20.50 -19.47
CA ASP A 200 -18.34 -21.15 -20.79
C ASP A 200 -17.61 -20.27 -21.83
N MET A 201 -17.28 -19.04 -21.44
CA MET A 201 -16.72 -17.99 -22.29
C MET A 201 -15.24 -17.70 -21.95
N LEU A 202 -14.59 -18.61 -21.22
CA LEU A 202 -13.20 -18.52 -20.78
C LEU A 202 -12.22 -18.94 -21.89
N LEU A 203 -11.41 -18.00 -22.36
CA LEU A 203 -10.24 -18.27 -23.21
C LEU A 203 -8.97 -18.09 -22.39
N PHE A 204 -7.98 -18.96 -22.57
CA PHE A 204 -6.70 -18.88 -21.88
C PHE A 204 -5.59 -18.64 -22.88
N GLU A 205 -4.77 -17.63 -22.60
CA GLU A 205 -3.59 -17.33 -23.39
C GLU A 205 -2.39 -17.11 -22.47
N ARG A 206 -1.27 -17.76 -22.81
CA ARG A 206 0.02 -17.53 -22.17
C ARG A 206 0.83 -16.58 -23.00
N PHE A 207 1.60 -15.74 -22.33
CA PHE A 207 2.61 -14.93 -22.98
C PHE A 207 3.92 -14.97 -22.19
N ASN A 208 5.02 -14.75 -22.91
CA ASN A 208 6.34 -14.67 -22.32
C ASN A 208 6.64 -13.21 -22.01
N THR A 209 7.08 -12.95 -20.79
CA THR A 209 7.70 -11.68 -20.42
C THR A 209 9.14 -11.69 -20.92
N SER A 210 9.38 -11.12 -22.10
CA SER A 210 10.73 -10.89 -22.63
C SER A 210 11.40 -9.71 -21.90
N SER A 211 12.63 -9.36 -22.27
CA SER A 211 13.39 -8.25 -21.67
C SER A 211 12.67 -6.88 -21.72
N ASN A 212 11.69 -6.69 -22.63
CA ASN A 212 10.84 -5.51 -22.69
C ASN A 212 9.39 -5.83 -22.31
N ILE A 213 9.17 -6.05 -21.02
CA ILE A 213 7.88 -6.38 -20.39
C ILE A 213 6.75 -5.43 -20.82
N LEU A 214 7.00 -4.12 -20.89
CA LEU A 214 5.97 -3.14 -21.22
C LEU A 214 5.43 -3.34 -22.64
N SER A 215 6.32 -3.51 -23.62
CA SER A 215 5.93 -3.71 -25.01
C SER A 215 5.13 -5.00 -25.21
N GLU A 216 5.44 -6.04 -24.45
CA GLU A 216 4.72 -7.32 -24.51
C GLU A 216 3.32 -7.22 -23.91
N TRP A 217 3.14 -6.50 -22.78
CA TRP A 217 1.81 -6.23 -22.23
C TRP A 217 0.91 -5.51 -23.23
N ILE A 218 1.42 -4.48 -23.91
CA ILE A 218 0.64 -3.75 -24.93
C ILE A 218 0.24 -4.69 -26.06
N LYS A 219 1.21 -5.42 -26.65
CA LYS A 219 0.96 -6.34 -27.76
C LYS A 219 -0.07 -7.42 -27.41
N VAL A 220 0.03 -8.03 -26.23
CA VAL A 220 -0.86 -9.11 -25.81
C VAL A 220 -2.27 -8.58 -25.57
N VAL A 221 -2.41 -7.44 -24.89
CA VAL A 221 -3.72 -6.84 -24.61
C VAL A 221 -4.38 -6.34 -25.90
N GLU A 222 -3.60 -5.78 -26.83
CA GLU A 222 -4.10 -5.25 -28.10
C GLU A 222 -4.82 -6.29 -28.96
N LYS A 223 -4.47 -7.59 -28.85
CA LYS A 223 -5.18 -8.69 -29.52
C LYS A 223 -6.67 -8.74 -29.22
N PHE A 224 -7.09 -8.18 -28.09
CA PHE A 224 -8.47 -8.20 -27.62
C PHE A 224 -9.20 -6.88 -27.84
N LYS A 225 -8.56 -5.91 -28.50
CA LYS A 225 -9.17 -4.63 -28.83
C LYS A 225 -10.41 -4.85 -29.72
N GLY A 226 -11.50 -4.15 -29.39
CA GLY A 226 -12.77 -4.27 -30.09
C GLY A 226 -13.57 -5.54 -29.77
N MET A 227 -13.07 -6.43 -28.89
CA MET A 227 -13.85 -7.54 -28.37
C MET A 227 -14.70 -7.09 -27.18
N GLU A 228 -15.95 -7.58 -27.08
CA GLU A 228 -16.76 -7.48 -25.86
C GLU A 228 -16.26 -8.48 -24.81
N ALA A 229 -15.02 -8.30 -24.36
CA ALA A 229 -14.31 -9.23 -23.48
C ALA A 229 -13.71 -8.50 -22.28
N LEU A 230 -13.73 -9.15 -21.12
CA LEU A 230 -12.98 -8.73 -19.94
C LEU A 230 -11.69 -9.55 -19.84
N VAL A 231 -10.55 -8.87 -19.86
CA VAL A 231 -9.24 -9.52 -19.79
C VAL A 231 -8.79 -9.60 -18.33
N VAL A 232 -8.67 -10.81 -17.78
CA VAL A 232 -8.16 -11.06 -16.43
C VAL A 232 -6.70 -11.47 -16.52
N CYS A 233 -5.82 -10.64 -15.98
CA CYS A 233 -4.38 -10.86 -15.99
C CYS A 233 -3.92 -11.38 -14.64
N ILE A 234 -3.22 -12.51 -14.63
CA ILE A 234 -2.63 -13.13 -13.45
C ILE A 234 -1.11 -13.01 -13.55
N ASP A 235 -0.49 -12.43 -12.53
CA ASP A 235 0.96 -12.24 -12.49
C ASP A 235 1.50 -12.32 -11.05
N GLY A 236 2.70 -12.88 -10.90
CA GLY A 236 3.50 -12.86 -9.67
C GLY A 236 4.33 -11.59 -9.47
N ASN A 237 4.57 -10.80 -10.52
CA ASN A 237 5.38 -9.59 -10.44
C ASN A 237 4.62 -8.42 -9.79
N PRO A 238 5.08 -7.87 -8.64
CA PRO A 238 4.40 -6.77 -7.98
C PRO A 238 4.40 -5.46 -8.80
N ASN A 239 5.34 -5.31 -9.73
CA ASN A 239 5.52 -4.08 -10.52
C ASN A 239 4.72 -4.08 -11.83
N SER A 240 4.12 -5.21 -12.24
CA SER A 240 3.44 -5.31 -13.53
C SER A 240 2.09 -4.61 -13.60
N HIS A 241 1.53 -4.24 -12.44
CA HIS A 241 0.26 -3.52 -12.39
C HIS A 241 0.29 -2.21 -13.19
N GLY A 242 1.39 -1.45 -13.09
CA GLY A 242 1.58 -0.21 -13.83
C GLY A 242 1.62 -0.45 -15.35
N TYR A 243 2.32 -1.49 -15.79
CA TYR A 243 2.42 -1.83 -17.22
C TYR A 243 1.07 -2.25 -17.81
N LEU A 244 0.29 -3.05 -17.08
CA LEU A 244 -1.05 -3.43 -17.52
C LEU A 244 -1.98 -2.21 -17.61
N LYS A 245 -1.90 -1.28 -16.66
CA LYS A 245 -2.70 -0.04 -16.69
C LYS A 245 -2.30 0.91 -17.81
N PHE A 246 -1.02 0.97 -18.14
CA PHE A 246 -0.55 1.65 -19.32
C PHE A 246 -1.12 1.00 -20.60
N ALA A 247 -1.04 -0.34 -20.72
CA ALA A 247 -1.61 -1.06 -21.86
C ALA A 247 -3.13 -0.89 -22.01
N GLU A 248 -3.88 -0.88 -20.89
CA GLU A 248 -5.32 -0.56 -20.85
C GLU A 248 -5.60 0.83 -21.45
N THR A 249 -4.78 1.82 -21.12
CA THR A 249 -4.90 3.19 -21.63
C THR A 249 -4.60 3.27 -23.13
N CYS A 250 -3.59 2.55 -23.61
CA CYS A 250 -3.21 2.55 -25.02
C CYS A 250 -4.21 1.81 -25.92
N THR A 251 -4.81 0.73 -25.42
CA THR A 251 -5.63 -0.19 -26.21
C THR A 251 -7.13 0.04 -26.06
N GLY A 252 -7.57 0.62 -24.93
CA GLY A 252 -8.98 0.72 -24.55
C GLY A 252 -9.59 -0.59 -24.08
N VAL A 253 -8.79 -1.64 -23.86
CA VAL A 253 -9.26 -2.95 -23.41
C VAL A 253 -9.44 -2.95 -21.90
N ILE A 254 -10.61 -3.40 -21.44
CA ILE A 254 -10.93 -3.50 -20.02
C ILE A 254 -10.17 -4.66 -19.38
N THR A 255 -9.33 -4.38 -18.39
CA THR A 255 -8.50 -5.40 -17.72
C THR A 255 -8.79 -5.55 -16.23
N GLN A 256 -8.54 -6.73 -15.66
CA GLN A 256 -8.56 -7.03 -14.24
C GLN A 256 -7.26 -7.73 -13.84
N HIS A 257 -6.38 -7.00 -13.14
CA HIS A 257 -5.16 -7.57 -12.57
C HIS A 257 -5.46 -8.37 -11.31
N LEU A 258 -4.92 -9.58 -11.21
CA LEU A 258 -4.97 -10.44 -10.04
C LEU A 258 -3.56 -10.89 -9.70
N LYS A 259 -3.14 -10.68 -8.45
CA LYS A 259 -1.86 -11.21 -7.99
C LYS A 259 -1.93 -12.73 -7.87
N LEU A 260 -0.85 -13.41 -8.22
CA LEU A 260 -0.75 -14.86 -8.11
C LEU A 260 -1.09 -15.38 -6.70
N GLU A 261 -0.55 -14.72 -5.66
CA GLU A 261 -0.80 -15.02 -4.25
C GLU A 261 -2.28 -14.95 -3.85
N THR A 262 -3.07 -14.09 -4.51
CA THR A 262 -4.50 -13.92 -4.21
C THR A 262 -5.32 -15.10 -4.75
N ILE A 263 -4.81 -15.78 -5.78
CA ILE A 263 -5.47 -16.88 -6.46
C ILE A 263 -5.11 -18.23 -5.81
N CYS A 264 -3.87 -18.37 -5.35
CA CYS A 264 -3.42 -19.52 -4.56
C CYS A 264 -4.20 -19.58 -3.24
N GLY A 265 -5.13 -20.54 -3.10
CA GLY A 265 -5.98 -20.66 -1.90
C GLY A 265 -7.12 -19.63 -1.83
N VAL A 266 -7.59 -19.15 -2.98
CA VAL A 266 -8.64 -18.12 -3.05
C VAL A 266 -9.91 -18.52 -2.28
N ARG A 267 -10.40 -17.59 -1.46
CA ARG A 267 -11.63 -17.76 -0.67
C ARG A 267 -12.85 -17.30 -1.47
N PHE A 268 -14.03 -17.82 -1.14
CA PHE A 268 -15.29 -17.42 -1.78
C PHE A 268 -15.53 -15.90 -1.71
N GLN A 269 -15.23 -15.26 -0.57
CA GLN A 269 -15.34 -13.80 -0.42
C GLN A 269 -14.44 -13.03 -1.40
N THR A 270 -13.21 -13.51 -1.61
CA THR A 270 -12.27 -12.91 -2.56
C THR A 270 -12.84 -12.99 -3.98
N MET A 271 -13.42 -14.13 -4.35
CA MET A 271 -14.09 -14.29 -5.65
C MET A 271 -15.31 -13.36 -5.81
N GLN A 272 -16.14 -13.21 -4.77
CA GLN A 272 -17.25 -12.24 -4.81
C GLN A 272 -16.74 -10.82 -5.07
N ASN A 273 -15.69 -10.40 -4.35
CA ASN A 273 -15.09 -9.09 -4.52
C ASN A 273 -14.50 -8.90 -5.93
N ILE A 274 -13.85 -9.93 -6.49
CA ILE A 274 -13.34 -9.90 -7.87
C ILE A 274 -14.51 -9.75 -8.86
N SER A 275 -15.58 -10.53 -8.72
CA SER A 275 -16.76 -10.45 -9.59
C SER A 275 -17.47 -9.11 -9.51
N PHE A 276 -17.58 -8.50 -8.32
CA PHE A 276 -18.12 -7.15 -8.20
C PHE A 276 -17.29 -6.12 -8.96
N LYS A 277 -15.96 -6.22 -8.93
CA LYS A 277 -15.07 -5.35 -9.71
C LYS A 277 -15.20 -5.59 -11.20
N MET A 278 -15.28 -6.85 -11.63
CA MET A 278 -15.49 -7.21 -13.03
C MET A 278 -16.83 -6.68 -13.55
N ASN A 279 -17.90 -6.77 -12.76
CA ASN A 279 -19.22 -6.27 -13.12
C ASN A 279 -19.19 -4.75 -13.37
N VAL A 280 -18.61 -3.96 -12.44
CA VAL A 280 -18.49 -2.51 -12.61
C VAL A 280 -17.64 -2.12 -13.81
N LYS A 281 -16.54 -2.85 -14.05
CA LYS A 281 -15.65 -2.60 -15.19
C LYS A 281 -16.32 -2.81 -16.54
N ALA A 282 -17.36 -3.62 -16.59
CA ALA A 282 -18.16 -3.86 -17.78
C ALA A 282 -19.49 -3.10 -17.75
N ASP A 283 -19.54 -1.91 -17.16
CA ASP A 283 -20.73 -1.04 -17.08
C ASP A 283 -21.94 -1.63 -16.33
N GLY A 284 -21.67 -2.62 -15.47
CA GLY A 284 -22.64 -3.19 -14.54
C GLY A 284 -22.81 -2.34 -13.28
N LEU A 285 -23.96 -2.47 -12.64
CA LEU A 285 -24.26 -1.82 -11.36
C LEU A 285 -24.48 -2.91 -10.30
N ASN A 286 -23.66 -2.91 -9.26
CA ASN A 286 -23.78 -3.92 -8.21
C ASN A 286 -25.03 -3.72 -7.35
N ASN A 287 -25.37 -2.47 -7.07
CA ASN A 287 -26.51 -2.08 -6.26
C ASN A 287 -26.93 -0.65 -6.56
N ALA A 288 -28.11 -0.25 -6.08
CA ALA A 288 -28.55 1.13 -5.98
C ALA A 288 -28.92 1.44 -4.53
N VAL A 289 -28.80 2.71 -4.13
CA VAL A 289 -29.19 3.16 -2.79
C VAL A 289 -30.60 3.73 -2.87
N ILE A 290 -31.47 3.24 -1.99
CA ILE A 290 -32.82 3.79 -1.81
C ILE A 290 -32.75 4.76 -0.63
N PHE A 291 -32.89 6.03 -0.94
CA PHE A 291 -33.18 7.04 0.07
C PHE A 291 -34.69 7.07 0.27
N GLY A 292 -35.14 6.82 1.50
CA GLY A 292 -36.56 6.91 1.85
C GLY A 292 -37.06 8.35 1.79
N GLU A 293 -38.29 8.48 1.29
CA GLU A 293 -39.07 9.69 1.10
C GLU A 293 -39.07 10.61 2.32
N LYS A 294 -39.17 11.93 2.08
CA LYS A 294 -39.47 12.91 3.12
C LYS A 294 -40.69 12.41 3.91
N MET A 295 -40.48 12.08 5.19
CA MET A 295 -41.57 12.07 6.18
C MET A 295 -42.14 13.48 6.29
#